data_AF-A0A520TY06-F1
#
_entry.id   AF-A0A520TY06-F1
#
_cell.length_a   1.000
_cell.length_b   1.000
_cell.length_c   1.000
_cell.angle_alpha   90.00
_cell.angle_beta   90.00
_cell.angle_gamma   90.00
#
_symmetry.space_group_name_H-M   'P 1'
#
loop_
_entity.id
_entity.type
_entity.pdbx_description
1 polymer ?
#
loop_
_entity_poly.entity_id
_entity_poly.type
_entity_poly.pdbx_seq_one_letter_code
_entity_poly.pdbx_strand_id
1 'polypeptide(L)'
;MCQLNDAVNGRTRDEQIDLERNLPGKTGLIDTAPFLNFLQEVGYDRTVSAEPFNKDLNKMNNEEAAKITYDSIKNSFVNAGVF
;
A
#
# COMPACT_ATOMS: atom_id res chain seq x y z
N MET A 1 9.63 1.70 10.77
CA MET A 1 8.54 0.98 10.10
C MET A 1 7.98 1.92 9.08
N CYS A 2 7.87 1.47 7.84
CA CYS A 2 7.37 2.26 6.73
C CYS A 2 5.97 1.77 6.36
N GLN A 3 5.07 2.70 6.01
CA GLN A 3 3.70 2.37 5.64
C GLN A 3 3.46 2.67 4.16
N LEU A 4 2.81 1.74 3.48
CA LEU A 4 2.30 1.92 2.13
C LEU A 4 0.77 1.94 2.16
N ASN A 5 0.21 2.67 1.22
CA ASN A 5 -1.22 2.74 0.96
C ASN A 5 -1.45 3.24 -0.47
N ASP A 6 -2.71 3.37 -0.85
CA ASP A 6 -3.11 4.01 -2.10
C ASP A 6 -4.29 4.95 -1.85
N ALA A 7 -4.51 5.88 -2.77
CA ALA A 7 -5.54 6.89 -2.69
C ALA A 7 -6.94 6.35 -3.06
N VAL A 8 -7.96 7.17 -2.87
CA VAL A 8 -9.34 6.91 -3.31
C VAL A 8 -9.59 7.60 -4.65
N ASN A 9 -10.16 6.86 -5.60
CA ASN A 9 -10.54 7.39 -6.92
C ASN A 9 -11.59 8.51 -6.82
N GLY A 10 -11.55 9.44 -7.78
CA GLY A 10 -12.52 10.53 -7.87
C GLY A 10 -12.31 11.66 -6.87
N ARG A 11 -11.15 11.71 -6.20
CA ARG A 11 -10.73 12.78 -5.29
C ARG A 11 -9.42 13.38 -5.78
N THR A 12 -9.30 14.70 -5.71
CA THR A 12 -8.02 15.41 -5.82
C THR A 12 -7.11 15.06 -4.64
N ARG A 13 -5.86 15.52 -4.70
CA ARG A 13 -4.89 15.29 -3.61
C ARG A 13 -5.38 15.85 -2.27
N ASP A 14 -5.95 17.05 -2.28
CA ASP A 14 -6.39 17.75 -1.06
C ASP A 14 -7.72 17.21 -0.52
N GLU A 15 -8.46 16.45 -1.32
CA GLU A 15 -9.72 15.80 -0.92
C GLU A 15 -9.50 14.40 -0.33
N GLN A 16 -8.28 13.86 -0.35
CA GLN A 16 -7.98 12.57 0.25
C GLN A 16 -8.14 12.62 1.77
N ILE A 17 -8.72 11.56 2.34
CA ILE A 17 -8.99 11.45 3.78
C ILE A 17 -8.19 10.27 4.32
N ASP A 18 -7.47 10.49 5.42
CA ASP A 18 -6.57 9.50 6.01
C ASP A 18 -7.29 8.18 6.35
N LEU A 19 -8.47 8.24 6.96
CA LEU A 19 -9.23 7.06 7.40
C LEU A 19 -10.02 6.34 6.30
N GLU A 20 -9.69 6.54 5.03
CA GLU A 20 -10.37 5.90 3.90
C GLU A 20 -9.40 5.38 2.81
N ARG A 21 -8.11 5.23 3.14
CA ARG A 21 -7.07 4.80 2.19
C ARG A 21 -7.30 3.38 1.67
N ASN A 22 -6.90 3.17 0.42
CA ASN A 22 -6.89 1.86 -0.22
C ASN A 22 -5.58 1.09 0.05
N LEU A 23 -5.61 -0.20 -0.27
CA LEU A 23 -4.41 -1.03 -0.31
C LEU A 23 -3.41 -0.50 -1.36
N PRO A 24 -2.09 -0.63 -1.11
CA PRO A 24 -1.06 -0.29 -2.09
C PRO A 24 -1.35 -0.83 -3.50
N GLY A 25 -1.28 0.04 -4.51
CA GLY A 25 -1.48 -0.31 -5.92
C GLY A 25 -2.92 -0.65 -6.32
N LYS A 26 -3.92 -0.48 -5.44
CA LYS A 26 -5.33 -0.83 -5.73
C LYS A 26 -5.96 0.04 -6.82
N THR A 27 -5.70 1.34 -6.79
CA THR A 27 -6.20 2.35 -7.74
C THR A 27 -5.12 2.75 -8.75
N GLY A 28 -3.84 2.67 -8.36
CA GLY A 28 -2.71 3.13 -9.17
C GLY A 28 -2.50 4.64 -9.15
N LEU A 29 -3.23 5.39 -8.30
CA LEU A 29 -3.06 6.83 -8.14
C LEU A 29 -1.74 7.19 -7.44
N ILE A 30 -1.31 6.35 -6.48
CA ILE A 30 0.01 6.44 -5.88
C ILE A 30 0.92 5.39 -6.50
N ASP A 31 1.91 5.85 -7.28
CA ASP A 31 3.01 5.00 -7.74
C ASP A 31 4.00 4.78 -6.58
N THR A 32 4.02 3.55 -6.06
CA THR A 32 4.88 3.16 -4.95
C THR A 32 6.31 2.80 -5.38
N ALA A 33 6.56 2.63 -6.69
CA ALA A 33 7.85 2.13 -7.18
C ALA A 33 9.03 3.09 -6.93
N PRO A 34 8.94 4.41 -7.20
CA PRO A 34 10.04 5.33 -6.92
C PRO A 34 10.40 5.37 -5.43
N PHE A 35 9.39 5.29 -4.55
CA PHE A 35 9.60 5.32 -3.11
C PHE A 35 10.27 4.03 -2.60
N LEU A 36 9.82 2.86 -3.10
CA LEU A 36 10.43 1.58 -2.75
C LEU A 36 11.88 1.45 -3.26
N ASN A 37 12.16 1.93 -4.47
CA ASN A 37 13.51 2.00 -5.01
C ASN A 37 14.41 2.91 -4.14
N PHE A 38 13.90 4.06 -3.71
CA PHE A 38 14.62 4.93 -2.78
C PHE A 38 14.93 4.24 -1.45
N LEU A 39 13.98 3.50 -0.86
CA LEU A 39 14.22 2.73 0.37
C LEU A 39 15.34 1.69 0.18
N GLN A 40 15.40 1.02 -0.98
CA GLN A 40 16.48 0.10 -1.30
C GLN A 40 17.83 0.84 -1.44
N GLU A 41 17.85 1.97 -2.14
CA GLU A 41 19.06 2.79 -2.36
C GLU A 41 19.70 3.26 -1.05
N VAL A 42 18.87 3.70 -0.08
CA VAL A 42 19.36 4.15 1.24
C VAL A 42 19.66 2.99 2.21
N GLY A 43 19.51 1.74 1.77
CA GLY A 43 19.78 0.55 2.59
C GLY A 43 18.79 0.35 3.74
N TYR A 44 17.51 0.68 3.53
CA TYR A 44 16.47 0.48 4.54
C TYR A 44 16.21 -1.02 4.81
N ASP A 45 16.68 -1.50 5.96
CA ASP A 45 16.53 -2.87 6.48
C ASP A 45 15.50 -2.93 7.63
N ARG A 46 14.27 -2.48 7.38
CA ARG A 46 13.20 -2.57 8.39
C ARG A 46 11.87 -2.91 7.73
N THR A 47 10.86 -3.14 8.55
CA THR A 47 9.54 -3.58 8.08
C THR A 47 8.82 -2.53 7.23
N VAL A 48 8.07 -3.03 6.26
CA VAL A 48 7.06 -2.32 5.48
C VAL A 48 5.71 -2.95 5.75
N SER A 49 4.69 -2.13 5.99
CA SER A 49 3.31 -2.57 6.22
C SER A 49 2.35 -1.81 5.33
N ALA A 50 1.21 -2.40 5.01
CA ALA A 50 0.08 -1.65 4.50
C ALA A 50 -0.71 -1.06 5.67
N GLU A 51 -1.17 0.18 5.56
CA GLU A 51 -2.11 0.79 6.52
C GLU A 51 -3.40 1.22 5.81
N PRO A 52 -4.17 0.26 5.25
CA PRO A 52 -5.42 0.55 4.57
C PRO A 52 -6.54 0.73 5.61
N PHE A 53 -7.26 1.84 5.57
CA PHE A 53 -8.49 2.02 6.37
C PHE A 53 -9.72 1.54 5.58
N ASN A 54 -9.58 0.37 4.96
CA ASN A 54 -10.49 -0.12 3.95
C ASN A 54 -11.68 -0.87 4.59
N LYS A 55 -12.89 -0.32 4.41
CA LYS A 55 -14.12 -0.88 4.98
C LYS A 55 -14.47 -2.27 4.46
N ASP A 56 -14.00 -2.66 3.29
CA ASP A 56 -14.29 -3.98 2.71
C ASP A 56 -13.36 -5.05 3.28
N LEU A 57 -12.07 -4.75 3.51
CA LEU A 57 -11.18 -5.62 4.28
C LEU A 57 -11.75 -5.90 5.68
N ASN A 58 -12.30 -4.87 6.34
CA ASN A 58 -12.89 -5.02 7.68
C ASN A 58 -14.12 -5.94 7.72
N LYS A 59 -14.76 -6.22 6.58
CA LYS A 59 -15.90 -7.15 6.47
C LYS A 59 -15.46 -8.58 6.16
N MET A 60 -14.20 -8.79 5.80
CA MET A 60 -13.65 -10.11 5.47
C MET A 60 -13.26 -10.89 6.74
N ASN A 61 -13.06 -12.19 6.58
CA ASN A 61 -12.38 -12.97 7.62
C ASN A 61 -10.90 -12.58 7.71
N ASN A 62 -10.29 -12.79 8.88
CA ASN A 62 -8.93 -12.34 9.16
C ASN A 62 -7.87 -12.92 8.20
N GLU A 63 -8.00 -14.20 7.84
CA GLU A 63 -7.01 -14.88 7.00
C GLU A 63 -7.02 -14.35 5.56
N GLU A 64 -8.20 -14.18 4.99
CA GLU A 64 -8.40 -13.59 3.67
C GLU A 64 -7.93 -12.13 3.63
N ALA A 65 -8.32 -11.33 4.63
CA ALA A 65 -7.88 -9.94 4.74
C ALA A 65 -6.36 -9.83 4.84
N ALA A 66 -5.72 -10.68 5.66
CA ALA A 66 -4.27 -10.72 5.79
C ALA A 66 -3.59 -11.13 4.48
N LYS A 67 -4.13 -12.15 3.78
CA LYS A 67 -3.60 -12.61 2.50
C LYS A 67 -3.66 -11.53 1.42
N ILE A 68 -4.80 -10.86 1.26
CA ILE A 68 -4.96 -9.78 0.27
C ILE A 68 -4.03 -8.61 0.60
N THR A 69 -3.88 -8.29 1.88
CA THR A 69 -2.96 -7.24 2.34
C THR A 69 -1.51 -7.58 2.03
N TYR A 70 -1.08 -8.82 2.31
CA TYR A 70 0.25 -9.30 1.96
C TYR A 70 0.50 -9.27 0.45
N ASP A 71 -0.45 -9.78 -0.34
CA ASP A 71 -0.33 -9.83 -1.80
C ASP A 71 -0.19 -8.40 -2.39
N SER A 72 -0.90 -7.41 -1.84
CA SER A 72 -0.77 -6.01 -2.24
C SER A 72 0.63 -5.42 -1.94
N ILE A 73 1.19 -5.69 -0.76
CA ILE A 73 2.56 -5.27 -0.42
C ILE A 73 3.54 -5.99 -1.36
N LYS A 74 3.47 -7.31 -1.47
CA LYS A 74 4.35 -8.12 -2.33
C LYS A 74 4.34 -7.61 -3.77
N ASN A 75 3.16 -7.36 -4.33
CA ASN A 75 3.04 -6.85 -5.69
C ASN A 75 3.66 -5.47 -5.85
N SER A 76 3.60 -4.60 -4.82
CA SER A 76 4.28 -3.30 -4.86
C SER A 76 5.81 -3.47 -4.98
N PHE A 77 6.41 -4.40 -4.25
CA PHE A 77 7.84 -4.72 -4.35
C PHE A 77 8.21 -5.34 -5.71
N VAL A 78 7.41 -6.29 -6.19
CA VAL A 78 7.63 -6.93 -7.51
C VAL A 78 7.56 -5.89 -8.63
N ASN A 79 6.54 -5.02 -8.61
CA ASN A 79 6.37 -3.97 -9.62
C ASN A 79 7.51 -2.94 -9.57
N ALA A 80 8.05 -2.67 -8.38
CA ALA A 80 9.19 -1.79 -8.19
C ALA A 80 10.54 -2.43 -8.59
N GLY A 81 10.59 -3.75 -8.80
CA GLY A 81 11.82 -4.47 -9.14
C GLY A 81 12.77 -4.70 -7.97
N VAL A 82 12.28 -4.65 -6.72
CA VAL A 82 13.09 -4.68 -5.49
C VAL A 82 12.82 -5.92 -4.61
N PHE A 83 12.34 -7.02 -5.20
CA PHE A 83 12.04 -8.28 -4.50
C PHE A 83 13.22 -9.25 -4.48
#